data_AF-A0A2A4T7T0-F1
#
_entry.id   AF-A0A2A4T7T0-F1
#
_cell.length_a   1.000
_cell.length_b   1.000
_cell.length_c   1.000
_cell.angle_alpha   90.00
_cell.angle_beta   90.00
_cell.angle_gamma   90.00
#
_symmetry.space_group_name_H-M   'P 1'
#
loop_
_entity.id
_entity.type
_entity.pdbx_description
1 polymer ?
#
loop_
_entity_poly.entity_id
_entity_poly.type
_entity_poly.pdbx_seq_one_letter_code
_entity_poly.pdbx_strand_id
1 'polypeptide(L)'
;MKTSFTKHALRRVSERLSLSEEDIGIILDSNRVHPVGRDRGSSRVHKLFYSTLDDLCFVAIQDEETGKVITVLPIDYHNRWRISLEVQQQARDLIKRKIEIKKFRLSANVEGGIGNERRTINLGTIKKNDYGRTLEIAAENPEVRKVAEERLSGNIRHGEHVTHIFIRKGRKGIPVLLSNEDKPS
;
A
#
# COMPACT_ATOMS: atom_id res chain seq x y z
N MET A 1 5.21 5.47 13.33
CA MET A 1 4.61 6.76 13.75
C MET A 1 3.97 7.37 12.52
N LYS A 2 2.77 7.96 12.64
CA LYS A 2 2.03 8.53 11.50
C LYS A 2 2.51 9.95 11.22
N THR A 3 2.76 10.27 9.96
CA THR A 3 3.19 11.58 9.51
C THR A 3 2.06 12.59 9.62
N SER A 4 2.40 13.79 10.10
CA SER A 4 1.51 14.97 10.10
C SER A 4 2.27 16.18 9.57
N PHE A 5 1.58 17.24 9.17
CA PHE A 5 2.22 18.41 8.58
C PHE A 5 1.91 19.67 9.39
N THR A 6 2.91 20.54 9.54
CA THR A 6 2.66 21.91 9.98
C THR A 6 1.93 22.71 8.90
N LYS A 7 1.27 23.82 9.27
CA LYS A 7 0.72 24.78 8.31
C LYS A 7 1.79 25.28 7.32
N HIS A 8 3.01 25.49 7.80
CA HIS A 8 4.12 25.90 6.96
C HIS A 8 4.50 24.81 5.94
N ALA A 9 4.60 23.55 6.37
CA ALA A 9 4.88 22.44 5.48
C ALA A 9 3.79 22.26 4.41
N LEU A 10 2.51 22.32 4.77
CA LEU A 10 1.40 22.21 3.81
C LEU A 10 1.47 23.28 2.73
N ARG A 11 1.72 24.53 3.13
CA ARG A 11 1.92 25.63 2.18
C ARG A 11 3.10 25.36 1.24
N ARG A 12 4.19 24.79 1.75
CA ARG A 12 5.37 24.46 0.93
C ARG A 12 5.10 23.31 -0.04
N VAL A 13 4.30 22.32 0.37
CA VAL A 13 3.83 21.24 -0.50
C VAL A 13 3.03 21.82 -1.66
N SER A 14 1.99 22.62 -1.37
CA SER A 14 1.14 23.20 -2.42
C SER A 14 1.87 24.18 -3.34
N GLU A 15 2.89 24.88 -2.84
CA GLU A 15 3.68 25.85 -3.63
C GLU A 15 4.72 25.18 -4.54
N ARG A 16 5.16 23.94 -4.25
CA ARG A 16 6.42 23.40 -4.81
C ARG A 16 6.36 21.97 -5.32
N LEU A 17 5.32 21.20 -4.99
CA LEU A 17 5.21 19.80 -5.37
C LEU A 17 3.86 19.54 -6.03
N SER A 18 3.87 18.63 -7.01
CA SER A 18 2.64 18.12 -7.61
C SER A 18 2.00 17.00 -6.76
N LEU A 19 2.74 16.41 -5.80
CA LEU A 19 2.22 15.42 -4.86
C LEU A 19 1.36 16.08 -3.77
N SER A 20 0.27 15.41 -3.38
CA SER A 20 -0.53 15.84 -2.23
C SER A 20 0.17 15.54 -0.90
N GLU A 21 -0.28 16.18 0.18
CA GLU A 21 0.20 15.87 1.53
C GLU A 21 -0.05 14.42 1.93
N GLU A 22 -1.14 13.79 1.46
CA GLU A 22 -1.41 12.38 1.73
C GLU A 22 -0.38 11.48 1.07
N ASP A 23 -0.02 11.75 -0.19
CA ASP A 23 0.97 10.95 -0.92
C ASP A 23 2.35 11.08 -0.30
N ILE A 24 2.75 12.31 0.07
CA ILE A 24 4.00 12.56 0.80
C ILE A 24 3.95 11.84 2.16
N GLY A 25 2.84 11.91 2.88
CA GLY A 25 2.62 11.19 4.13
C GLY A 25 2.81 9.68 3.97
N ILE A 26 2.27 9.08 2.91
CA ILE A 26 2.45 7.66 2.60
C ILE A 26 3.92 7.33 2.35
N ILE A 27 4.64 8.17 1.60
CA ILE A 27 6.08 7.98 1.33
C ILE A 27 6.89 7.99 2.63
N LEU A 28 6.64 8.97 3.49
CA LEU A 28 7.32 9.13 4.78
C LEU A 28 6.97 7.99 5.76
N ASP A 29 5.69 7.63 5.88
CA ASP A 29 5.21 6.56 6.77
C ASP A 29 5.67 5.17 6.34
N SER A 30 5.86 4.96 5.05
CA SER A 30 6.39 3.70 4.49
C SER A 30 7.91 3.62 4.45
N ASN A 31 8.60 4.63 5.00
CA ASN A 31 10.05 4.76 5.02
C ASN A 31 10.69 4.61 3.63
N ARG A 32 10.01 5.10 2.58
CA ARG A 32 10.52 5.15 1.20
C ARG A 32 11.35 6.40 0.97
N VAL A 33 12.30 6.60 1.88
CA VAL A 33 13.13 7.80 1.96
C VAL A 33 14.57 7.41 2.17
N HIS A 34 15.48 8.25 1.70
CA HIS A 34 16.88 8.16 2.06
C HIS A 34 17.17 9.12 3.22
N PRO A 35 17.75 8.67 4.35
CA PRO A 35 18.17 9.58 5.42
C PRO A 35 19.32 10.47 4.93
N VAL A 36 19.21 11.78 5.09
CA VAL A 36 20.22 12.75 4.66
C VAL A 36 21.06 13.23 5.84
N GLY A 37 20.43 13.45 6.99
CA GLY A 37 21.11 13.96 8.17
C GLY A 37 20.16 14.23 9.33
N ARG A 38 20.75 14.61 10.47
CA ARG A 38 20.05 15.03 11.69
C ARG A 38 20.69 16.30 12.23
N ASP A 39 19.87 17.25 12.62
CA ASP A 39 20.34 18.48 13.27
C ASP A 39 20.83 18.17 14.69
N ARG A 40 22.07 18.54 15.01
CA ARG A 40 22.66 18.32 16.35
C ARG A 40 21.86 19.07 17.42
N GLY A 41 21.55 18.39 18.52
CA GLY A 41 20.79 18.97 19.64
C GLY A 41 19.29 19.15 19.37
N SER A 42 18.74 18.52 18.32
CA SER A 42 17.30 18.52 18.05
C SER A 42 16.81 17.15 17.58
N SER A 43 15.50 16.95 17.63
CA SER A 43 14.77 15.80 17.06
C SER A 43 14.61 15.88 15.54
N ARG A 44 15.16 16.90 14.86
CA ARG A 44 14.91 17.13 13.43
C ARG A 44 15.80 16.26 12.55
N VAL A 45 15.14 15.48 11.70
CA VAL A 45 15.77 14.63 10.69
C VAL A 45 15.42 15.11 9.29
N HIS A 46 16.39 14.99 8.39
CA HIS A 46 16.28 15.37 6.99
C HIS A 46 16.17 14.09 6.17
N LYS A 47 15.07 13.95 5.44
CA LYS A 47 14.73 12.75 4.67
C LYS A 47 14.54 13.14 3.21
N LEU A 48 15.32 12.53 2.32
CA LEU A 48 15.18 12.69 0.88
C LEU A 48 14.10 11.73 0.38
N PHE A 49 13.17 12.25 -0.41
CA PHE A 49 12.22 11.44 -1.15
C PHE A 49 12.16 11.89 -2.61
N TYR A 50 11.66 11.03 -3.46
CA TYR A 50 11.51 11.29 -4.88
C TYR A 50 10.03 11.47 -5.24
N SER A 51 9.72 12.55 -5.94
CA SER A 51 8.41 12.78 -6.53
C SER A 51 8.36 12.19 -7.93
N THR A 52 7.47 11.22 -8.14
CA THR A 52 7.24 10.66 -9.47
C THR A 52 6.50 11.61 -10.41
N LEU A 53 5.73 12.55 -9.87
CA LEU A 53 4.97 13.52 -10.67
C LEU A 53 5.86 14.67 -11.15
N ASP A 54 6.83 15.07 -10.32
CA ASP A 54 7.76 16.15 -10.65
C ASP A 54 9.08 15.66 -11.28
N ASP A 55 9.33 14.34 -11.31
CA ASP A 55 10.62 13.70 -11.69
C ASP A 55 11.84 14.28 -10.95
N LEU A 56 11.63 14.72 -9.70
CA LEU A 56 12.63 15.42 -8.89
C LEU A 56 12.65 14.90 -7.46
N CYS A 57 13.79 15.11 -6.79
CA CYS A 57 13.96 14.79 -5.38
C CYS A 57 13.72 16.02 -4.48
N PHE A 58 13.14 15.78 -3.31
CA PHE A 58 12.82 16.79 -2.30
C PHE A 58 13.26 16.33 -0.92
N VAL A 59 13.61 17.28 -0.05
CA VAL A 59 13.96 17.02 1.34
C VAL A 59 12.79 17.40 2.24
N ALA A 60 12.28 16.44 3.00
CA ALA A 60 11.39 16.67 4.12
C ALA A 60 12.21 16.83 5.41
N ILE A 61 11.96 17.93 6.13
CA ILE A 61 12.48 18.09 7.49
C ILE A 61 11.38 17.69 8.46
N GLN A 62 11.61 16.60 9.18
CA GLN A 62 10.63 16.00 10.07
C GLN A 62 11.16 16.01 11.51
N ASP A 63 10.30 16.34 12.45
CA ASP A 63 10.53 16.06 13.86
C ASP A 63 10.31 14.56 14.10
N GLU A 64 11.36 13.84 14.48
CA GLU A 64 11.33 12.37 14.61
C GLU A 64 10.63 11.88 15.87
N GLU A 65 10.41 12.74 16.87
CA GLU A 65 9.69 12.37 18.09
C GLU A 65 8.18 12.43 17.87
N THR A 66 7.73 13.38 17.05
CA THR A 66 6.30 13.64 16.81
C THR A 66 5.79 13.19 15.43
N GLY A 67 6.71 12.95 14.49
CA GLY A 67 6.39 12.61 13.09
C GLY A 67 5.93 13.80 12.27
N LYS A 68 6.05 15.01 12.82
CA LYS A 68 5.55 16.24 12.22
C LYS A 68 6.54 16.79 11.20
N VAL A 69 6.10 16.95 9.96
CA VAL A 69 6.85 17.60 8.87
C VAL A 69 6.80 19.11 9.09
N ILE A 70 7.99 19.67 9.29
CA ILE A 70 8.20 21.10 9.54
C ILE A 70 8.23 21.86 8.21
N THR A 71 8.91 21.31 7.21
CA THR A 71 8.99 21.92 5.88
C THR A 71 9.41 20.90 4.81
N VAL A 72 9.18 21.25 3.54
CA VAL A 72 9.59 20.48 2.35
C VAL A 72 10.30 21.43 1.38
N LEU A 73 11.47 21.02 0.90
CA LEU A 73 12.38 21.86 0.12
C LEU A 73 12.90 21.10 -1.11
N PRO A 74 13.05 21.75 -2.28
CA PRO A 74 13.89 21.22 -3.36
C PRO A 74 15.34 21.08 -2.88
N ILE A 75 16.11 20.16 -3.48
CA ILE A 75 17.52 19.91 -3.10
C ILE A 75 18.35 21.20 -3.13
N ASP A 76 18.14 22.08 -4.10
CA ASP A 76 18.94 23.31 -4.26
C ASP A 76 18.75 24.30 -3.11
N TYR A 77 17.65 24.19 -2.37
CA TYR A 77 17.37 24.99 -1.19
C TYR A 77 17.89 24.33 0.11
N HIS A 78 18.44 23.12 0.02
CA HIS A 78 18.98 22.37 1.14
C HIS A 78 20.49 22.56 1.25
N ASN A 79 20.91 23.46 2.15
CA ASN A 79 22.31 23.88 2.29
C ASN A 79 23.10 23.17 3.41
N ARG A 80 22.51 22.22 4.13
CA ARG A 80 23.16 21.56 5.27
C ARG A 80 24.06 20.38 4.89
N TRP A 81 23.57 19.48 4.04
CA TRP A 81 24.31 18.31 3.58
C TRP A 81 24.25 18.22 2.07
N ARG A 82 25.39 17.87 1.47
CA ARG A 82 25.50 17.64 0.03
C ARG A 82 24.82 16.33 -0.33
N ILE A 83 23.87 16.40 -1.25
CA ILE A 83 23.13 15.23 -1.74
C ILE A 83 23.72 14.85 -3.10
N SER A 84 24.39 13.70 -3.19
CA SER A 84 24.98 13.23 -4.45
C SER A 84 23.89 12.72 -5.40
N LEU A 85 24.21 12.66 -6.70
CA LEU A 85 23.33 12.04 -7.71
C LEU A 85 23.03 10.58 -7.39
N GLU A 86 23.98 9.85 -6.82
CA GLU A 86 23.78 8.47 -6.38
C GLU A 86 22.67 8.37 -5.31
N VAL A 87 22.69 9.25 -4.31
CA VAL A 87 21.67 9.28 -3.25
C VAL A 87 20.29 9.64 -3.83
N GLN A 88 20.24 10.54 -4.82
CA GLN A 88 19.00 10.84 -5.54
C GLN A 88 18.47 9.62 -6.31
N GLN A 89 19.36 8.88 -6.97
CA GLN A 89 18.99 7.67 -7.68
C GLN A 89 18.50 6.58 -6.71
N GLN A 90 19.13 6.44 -5.54
CA GLN A 90 18.67 5.52 -4.50
C GLN A 90 17.27 5.91 -3.99
N ALA A 91 17.00 7.21 -3.75
CA ALA A 91 15.67 7.68 -3.37
C ALA A 91 14.61 7.40 -4.45
N ARG A 92 14.97 7.60 -5.72
CA ARG A 92 14.14 7.22 -6.87
C ARG A 92 13.84 5.72 -6.88
N ASP A 93 14.85 4.90 -6.63
CA ASP A 93 14.71 3.45 -6.60
C ASP A 93 13.86 2.97 -5.41
N LEU A 94 13.82 3.70 -4.29
CA LEU A 94 12.91 3.38 -3.17
C LEU A 94 11.43 3.57 -3.55
N ILE A 95 11.14 4.49 -4.47
CA ILE A 95 9.79 4.71 -4.99
C ILE A 95 9.47 3.75 -6.15
N LYS A 96 10.44 3.51 -7.03
CA LYS A 96 10.32 2.59 -8.19
C LYS A 96 10.41 1.12 -7.82
N ARG A 97 11.03 0.76 -6.69
CA ARG A 97 10.92 -0.56 -6.09
C ARG A 97 9.43 -0.80 -5.95
N LYS A 98 8.93 -1.63 -6.87
CA LYS A 98 7.51 -1.96 -7.05
C LYS A 98 6.91 -1.92 -5.68
N ILE A 99 5.86 -1.09 -5.49
CA ILE A 99 4.86 -1.35 -4.46
C ILE A 99 4.77 -2.86 -4.45
N GLU A 100 5.23 -3.49 -3.37
CA GLU A 100 5.03 -4.92 -3.24
C GLU A 100 3.52 -4.98 -3.20
N ILE A 101 2.90 -5.23 -4.36
CA ILE A 101 1.46 -5.19 -4.50
C ILE A 101 1.07 -6.30 -3.57
N LYS A 102 0.63 -5.94 -2.37
CA LYS A 102 0.24 -6.91 -1.37
C LYS A 102 -0.94 -7.60 -2.03
N LYS A 103 -0.66 -8.80 -2.55
CA LYS A 103 -1.65 -9.59 -3.27
C LYS A 103 -2.44 -10.33 -2.22
N PHE A 104 -3.76 -10.21 -2.32
CA PHE A 104 -4.61 -11.14 -1.62
C PHE A 104 -4.80 -12.37 -2.48
N ARG A 105 -4.85 -13.53 -1.85
CA ARG A 105 -5.09 -14.80 -2.51
C ARG A 105 -6.55 -15.16 -2.30
N LEU A 106 -7.27 -15.38 -3.40
CA LEU A 106 -8.63 -15.88 -3.38
C LEU A 106 -8.63 -17.41 -3.44
N SER A 107 -9.52 -18.02 -2.71
CA SER A 107 -9.72 -19.46 -2.74
C SER A 107 -11.18 -19.78 -2.41
N ALA A 108 -11.64 -20.94 -2.88
CA ALA A 108 -12.98 -21.43 -2.56
C ALA A 108 -12.90 -22.88 -2.11
N ASN A 109 -13.73 -23.25 -1.15
CA ASN A 109 -13.97 -24.65 -0.80
C ASN A 109 -15.19 -25.14 -1.56
N VAL A 110 -15.04 -26.30 -2.20
CA VAL A 110 -16.11 -27.01 -2.88
C VAL A 110 -16.26 -28.40 -2.30
N GLU A 111 -17.50 -28.88 -2.29
CA GLU A 111 -17.89 -30.20 -1.79
C GLU A 111 -18.78 -30.88 -2.84
N GLY A 112 -18.62 -32.20 -3.00
CA GLY A 112 -19.45 -33.01 -3.89
C GLY A 112 -18.65 -33.74 -4.97
N GLY A 113 -19.36 -34.33 -5.93
CA GLY A 113 -18.80 -35.26 -6.91
C GLY A 113 -18.75 -36.72 -6.43
N ILE A 114 -18.05 -37.57 -7.18
CA ILE A 114 -17.95 -39.00 -6.89
C ILE A 114 -17.16 -39.18 -5.59
N GLY A 115 -17.83 -39.61 -4.52
CA GLY A 115 -17.22 -39.87 -3.21
C GLY A 115 -17.37 -38.78 -2.15
N ASN A 116 -18.13 -37.70 -2.42
CA ASN A 116 -18.32 -36.58 -1.48
C ASN A 116 -16.99 -35.97 -0.99
N GLU A 117 -16.04 -35.79 -1.89
CA GLU A 117 -14.75 -35.19 -1.54
C GLU A 117 -14.86 -33.68 -1.31
N ARG A 118 -14.05 -33.17 -0.38
CA ARG A 118 -13.86 -31.75 -0.15
C ARG A 118 -12.53 -31.30 -0.71
N ARG A 119 -12.53 -30.24 -1.52
CA ARG A 119 -11.28 -29.66 -2.06
C ARG A 119 -11.30 -28.13 -2.06
N THR A 120 -10.11 -27.56 -2.06
CA THR A 120 -9.90 -26.11 -2.16
C THR A 120 -9.44 -25.73 -3.57
N ILE A 121 -10.18 -24.84 -4.22
CA ILE A 121 -9.85 -24.25 -5.51
C ILE A 121 -9.05 -22.96 -5.28
N ASN A 122 -7.92 -22.82 -5.97
CA ASN A 122 -7.15 -21.58 -6.00
C ASN A 122 -7.65 -20.68 -7.13
N LEU A 123 -8.29 -19.56 -6.79
CA LEU A 123 -8.83 -18.60 -7.75
C LEU A 123 -7.83 -17.48 -8.08
N GLY A 124 -6.55 -17.67 -7.73
CA GLY A 124 -5.48 -16.74 -8.04
C GLY A 124 -5.34 -15.59 -7.03
N THR A 125 -4.85 -14.46 -7.51
CA THR A 125 -4.56 -13.29 -6.68
C THR A 125 -5.26 -12.03 -7.19
N ILE A 126 -5.60 -11.13 -6.27
CA ILE A 126 -6.06 -9.77 -6.57
C ILE A 126 -5.13 -8.74 -5.94
N LYS A 127 -5.08 -7.53 -6.48
CA LYS A 127 -4.26 -6.45 -5.94
C LYS A 127 -5.03 -5.76 -4.82
N LYS A 128 -4.38 -5.54 -3.68
CA LYS A 128 -4.98 -4.83 -2.53
C LYS A 128 -5.53 -3.45 -2.90
N ASN A 129 -4.83 -2.69 -3.74
CA ASN A 129 -5.23 -1.31 -4.06
C ASN A 129 -6.50 -1.22 -4.91
N ASP A 130 -6.84 -2.29 -5.63
CA ASP A 130 -7.98 -2.30 -6.54
C ASP A 130 -9.30 -2.49 -5.77
N TYR A 131 -9.24 -3.05 -4.55
CA TYR A 131 -10.44 -3.52 -3.84
C TYR A 131 -10.50 -3.23 -2.34
N GLY A 132 -9.47 -2.63 -1.73
CA GLY A 132 -9.49 -2.24 -0.33
C GLY A 132 -8.14 -2.31 0.39
N ARG A 133 -7.85 -1.31 1.24
CA ARG A 133 -6.57 -1.22 1.96
C ARG A 133 -6.43 -2.21 3.13
N THR A 134 -7.41 -3.05 3.44
CA THR A 134 -7.29 -4.16 4.41
C THR A 134 -7.94 -5.43 3.88
N LEU A 135 -7.74 -6.56 4.57
CA LEU A 135 -8.29 -7.84 4.14
C LEU A 135 -9.82 -7.85 4.34
N GLU A 136 -10.27 -7.21 5.41
CA GLU A 136 -11.67 -7.08 5.82
C GLU A 136 -12.43 -6.19 4.83
N ILE A 137 -11.88 -5.01 4.48
CA ILE A 137 -12.48 -4.13 3.48
C ILE A 137 -12.56 -4.83 2.12
N ALA A 138 -11.52 -5.57 1.74
CA ALA A 138 -11.54 -6.33 0.49
C ALA A 138 -12.53 -7.51 0.52
N ALA A 139 -12.81 -8.10 1.69
CA ALA A 139 -13.75 -9.19 1.84
C ALA A 139 -15.22 -8.74 1.74
N GLU A 140 -15.49 -7.50 2.11
CA GLU A 140 -16.81 -6.85 2.02
C GLU A 140 -17.06 -6.21 0.64
N ASN A 141 -16.05 -6.15 -0.23
CA ASN A 141 -16.17 -5.51 -1.54
C ASN A 141 -16.90 -6.44 -2.55
N PRO A 142 -18.07 -6.05 -3.09
CA PRO A 142 -18.84 -6.88 -4.03
C PRO A 142 -18.06 -7.26 -5.29
N GLU A 143 -17.20 -6.37 -5.80
CA GLU A 143 -16.39 -6.65 -6.99
C GLU A 143 -15.37 -7.78 -6.75
N VAL A 144 -14.88 -7.95 -5.52
CA VAL A 144 -14.00 -9.07 -5.17
C VAL A 144 -14.75 -10.39 -5.26
N ARG A 145 -16.00 -10.40 -4.81
CA ARG A 145 -16.86 -11.58 -4.89
C ARG A 145 -17.18 -11.93 -6.34
N LYS A 146 -17.59 -10.95 -7.13
CA LYS A 146 -17.84 -11.12 -8.57
C LYS A 146 -16.65 -11.72 -9.29
N VAL A 147 -15.45 -11.17 -9.07
CA VAL A 147 -14.20 -11.71 -9.63
C VAL A 147 -13.93 -13.15 -9.14
N ALA A 148 -14.29 -13.48 -7.90
CA ALA A 148 -14.17 -14.83 -7.38
C ALA A 148 -15.09 -15.80 -8.12
N GLU A 149 -16.36 -15.45 -8.26
CA GLU A 149 -17.41 -16.26 -8.87
C GLU A 149 -17.16 -16.49 -10.36
N GLU A 150 -16.73 -15.45 -11.09
CA GLU A 150 -16.30 -15.56 -12.49
C GLU A 150 -15.18 -16.60 -12.65
N ARG A 151 -14.16 -16.56 -11.80
CA ARG A 151 -13.03 -17.52 -11.83
C ARG A 151 -13.43 -18.92 -11.39
N LEU A 152 -14.44 -19.01 -10.52
CA LEU A 152 -14.94 -20.26 -9.97
C LEU A 152 -15.75 -21.05 -10.98
N SER A 153 -16.56 -20.37 -11.80
CA SER A 153 -17.40 -20.97 -12.84
C SER A 153 -16.62 -21.91 -13.79
N GLY A 154 -15.36 -21.58 -14.10
CA GLY A 154 -14.49 -22.40 -14.94
C GLY A 154 -13.77 -23.56 -14.23
N ASN A 155 -13.96 -23.75 -12.91
CA ASN A 155 -13.19 -24.70 -12.10
C ASN A 155 -14.05 -25.71 -11.29
N ILE A 156 -15.38 -25.55 -11.30
CA ILE A 156 -16.34 -26.46 -10.65
C ILE A 156 -16.59 -27.67 -11.55
N ARG A 157 -16.58 -28.88 -10.98
CA ARG A 157 -16.95 -30.12 -11.68
C ARG A 157 -18.44 -30.39 -11.52
N HIS A 158 -18.99 -31.21 -12.42
CA HIS A 158 -20.38 -31.64 -12.31
C HIS A 158 -20.64 -32.34 -10.96
N GLY A 159 -21.68 -31.89 -10.24
CA GLY A 159 -22.05 -32.41 -8.92
C GLY A 159 -21.28 -31.81 -7.73
N GLU A 160 -20.37 -30.86 -7.96
CA GLU A 160 -19.76 -30.07 -6.90
C GLU A 160 -20.56 -28.77 -6.64
N HIS A 161 -20.61 -28.35 -5.38
CA HIS A 161 -21.16 -27.06 -4.97
C HIS A 161 -20.16 -26.31 -4.08
N VAL A 162 -20.27 -24.99 -4.08
CA VAL A 162 -19.36 -24.10 -3.36
C VAL A 162 -19.89 -23.89 -1.96
N THR A 163 -19.05 -24.11 -0.95
CA THR A 163 -19.46 -23.87 0.45
C THR A 163 -18.99 -22.52 0.95
N HIS A 164 -17.74 -22.14 0.66
CA HIS A 164 -17.15 -20.91 1.16
C HIS A 164 -16.17 -20.31 0.15
N ILE A 165 -16.25 -19.01 -0.06
CA ILE A 165 -15.22 -18.23 -0.76
C ILE A 165 -14.49 -17.36 0.25
N PHE A 166 -13.17 -17.34 0.20
CA PHE A 166 -12.35 -16.63 1.16
C PHE A 166 -11.13 -15.97 0.54
N ILE A 167 -10.67 -14.93 1.23
CA ILE A 167 -9.52 -14.11 0.89
C ILE A 167 -8.48 -14.18 2.01
N ARG A 168 -7.19 -14.25 1.67
CA ARG A 168 -6.10 -14.26 2.66
C ARG A 168 -4.87 -13.50 2.21
N LYS A 169 -4.06 -13.07 3.18
CA LYS A 169 -2.75 -12.48 2.95
C LYS A 169 -1.68 -13.57 2.78
N GLY A 170 -1.23 -13.81 1.56
CA GLY A 170 -0.20 -14.81 1.27
C GLY A 170 -0.64 -16.27 1.49
N ARG A 171 0.31 -17.21 1.60
CA ARG A 171 0.01 -18.65 1.74
C ARG A 171 -0.45 -19.06 3.15
N LYS A 172 0.12 -18.45 4.19
CA LYS A 172 -0.12 -18.79 5.61
C LYS A 172 -1.05 -17.80 6.35
N GLY A 173 -1.60 -16.81 5.66
CA GLY A 173 -2.50 -15.85 6.28
C GLY A 173 -3.83 -16.47 6.70
N ILE A 174 -4.40 -15.96 7.79
CA ILE A 174 -5.74 -16.32 8.26
C ILE A 174 -6.75 -15.92 7.18
N PRO A 175 -7.63 -16.84 6.74
CA PRO A 175 -8.64 -16.54 5.73
C PRO A 175 -9.80 -15.73 6.33
N VAL A 176 -10.34 -14.81 5.53
CA VAL A 176 -11.57 -14.06 5.81
C VAL A 176 -12.60 -14.44 4.76
N LEU A 177 -13.83 -14.75 5.18
CA LEU A 177 -14.92 -15.09 4.27
C LEU A 177 -15.39 -13.85 3.51
N LEU A 178 -15.67 -14.01 2.23
CA LEU A 178 -16.33 -12.94 1.46
C LEU A 178 -17.78 -12.81 1.91
N SER A 179 -18.27 -11.58 2.05
CA SER A 179 -19.67 -11.32 2.40
C SER A 179 -20.62 -11.84 1.31
N ASN A 180 -21.73 -12.46 1.71
CA ASN A 180 -22.84 -12.77 0.80
C ASN A 180 -23.56 -11.47 0.42
N GLU A 181 -23.92 -11.32 -0.86
CA GLU A 181 -24.76 -10.19 -1.32
C GLU A 181 -26.12 -10.17 -0.60
N ASP A 182 -26.55 -11.32 -0.06
CA ASP A 182 -27.72 -11.44 0.78
C ASP A 182 -27.41 -11.12 2.25
N LYS A 183 -27.32 -9.83 2.57
CA LYS A 183 -27.86 -9.36 3.84
C LYS A 183 -29.25 -8.77 3.56
N PRO A 184 -30.34 -9.55 3.68
CA PRO A 184 -31.66 -8.94 3.84
C PRO A 184 -31.60 -8.05 5.09
N SER A 185 -31.99 -6.79 4.91
CA SER A 185 -32.17 -5.79 5.97
C SER A 185 -33.35 -6.17 6.87
#